data_AF-A0A5N6YTN6-F1
#
_entry.id   AF-A0A5N6YTN6-F1
#
_cell.length_a   1.000
_cell.length_b   1.000
_cell.length_c   1.000
_cell.angle_alpha   90.00
_cell.angle_beta   90.00
_cell.angle_gamma   90.00
#
_symmetry.space_group_name_H-M   'P 1'
#
loop_
_entity.id
_entity.type
_entity.pdbx_description
1 polymer ?
#
loop_
_entity_poly.entity_id
_entity_poly.type
_entity_poly.pdbx_seq_one_letter_code
_entity_poly.pdbx_strand_id
1 'polypeptide(L)'
;MQGVCSYTVAAGPNKSKLFQFRDENSIIDMGNISLAHAVHPEFVASCKYLGTMGDSRPVYIYEMEHLPGTAHIMARIPPEDMSRQRNTIKDFARFFAQSWNNDVRPCLDATTSLLMEFQSNFDLLAQNLPSRFAPNLDRVRKELPLLFSKALPFVLSHGDLNTMNLLVNRTTGNITGIVDWAESKILPFGFALYGLENLLGRMDSEGWRYYDRYRELESLFWQTFRGEAHNFSDADLHLVRAARMAGFFYHYGFNFDSKGAIQSVRTDQPDGSLAYLDAFCAIDEWAPLS
;
A
#
# COMPACT_ATOMS: atom_id res chain seq x y z
N MET A 1 19.70 9.30 -7.16
CA MET A 1 19.32 8.13 -6.35
C MET A 1 18.96 7.02 -7.32
N GLN A 2 19.58 5.86 -7.20
CA GLN A 2 19.27 4.70 -8.03
C GLN A 2 18.35 3.78 -7.25
N GLY A 3 17.17 3.49 -7.79
CA GLY A 3 16.28 2.43 -7.33
C GLY A 3 16.44 1.18 -8.19
N VAL A 4 15.69 0.13 -7.86
CA VAL A 4 15.70 -1.13 -8.62
C VAL A 4 15.19 -0.92 -10.04
N CYS A 5 14.14 -0.10 -10.19
CA CYS A 5 13.43 0.12 -11.46
C CYS A 5 13.57 1.56 -11.98
N SER A 6 14.44 2.38 -11.40
CA SER A 6 14.56 3.78 -11.82
C SER A 6 15.89 4.42 -11.44
N TYR A 7 16.27 5.46 -12.19
CA TYR A 7 17.30 6.42 -11.80
C TYR A 7 16.66 7.79 -11.62
N THR A 8 16.85 8.42 -10.45
CA THR A 8 16.21 9.69 -10.09
C THR A 8 17.25 10.78 -9.82
N VAL A 9 17.07 11.95 -10.43
CA VAL A 9 17.93 13.14 -10.27
C VAL A 9 17.11 14.30 -9.74
N ALA A 10 17.62 15.02 -8.74
CA ALA A 10 17.02 16.26 -8.27
C ALA A 10 17.66 17.46 -8.98
N ALA A 11 16.85 18.35 -9.54
CA ALA A 11 17.28 19.50 -10.33
C ALA A 11 16.38 20.72 -10.10
N GLY A 12 16.72 21.84 -10.74
CA GLY A 12 16.06 23.13 -10.57
C GLY A 12 16.56 23.91 -9.34
N PRO A 13 16.14 25.18 -9.17
CA PRO A 13 16.49 26.00 -8.01
C PRO A 13 16.12 25.29 -6.72
N ASN A 14 17.05 25.22 -5.76
CA ASN A 14 16.88 24.51 -4.49
C ASN A 14 16.45 23.04 -4.64
N LYS A 15 16.74 22.41 -5.78
CA LYS A 15 16.34 21.03 -6.10
C LYS A 15 14.82 20.83 -6.09
N SER A 16 14.04 21.81 -6.56
CA SER A 16 12.57 21.78 -6.51
C SER A 16 11.90 20.74 -7.42
N LYS A 17 12.64 20.11 -8.35
CA LYS A 17 12.10 19.12 -9.29
C LYS A 17 12.88 17.81 -9.21
N LEU A 18 12.19 16.70 -9.43
CA LEU A 18 12.77 15.38 -9.62
C LEU A 18 12.57 14.94 -11.06
N PHE A 19 13.61 14.36 -11.64
CA PHE A 19 13.59 13.72 -12.95
C PHE A 19 13.84 12.24 -12.76
N GLN A 20 12.88 11.40 -13.13
CA GLN A 20 12.99 9.96 -13.04
C GLN A 20 13.12 9.36 -14.43
N PHE A 21 14.11 8.49 -14.59
CA PHE A 21 14.45 7.77 -15.80
C PHE A 21 14.17 6.30 -15.57
N ARG A 22 13.35 5.68 -16.42
CA ARG A 22 12.91 4.28 -16.29
C ARG A 22 13.07 3.55 -17.62
N ASP A 23 13.25 2.24 -17.55
CA ASP A 23 13.28 1.40 -18.75
C ASP A 23 11.86 0.99 -19.18
N GLU A 24 11.76 0.31 -20.32
CA GLU A 24 10.51 -0.21 -20.87
C GLU A 24 9.78 -1.23 -19.99
N ASN A 25 10.47 -1.83 -19.01
CA ASN A 25 9.89 -2.80 -18.09
C ASN A 25 9.39 -2.17 -16.79
N SER A 26 9.48 -0.85 -16.66
CA SER A 26 9.18 -0.13 -15.43
C SER A 26 8.48 1.21 -15.69
N ILE A 27 7.73 1.32 -16.79
CA ILE A 27 6.99 2.53 -17.17
C ILE A 27 5.98 2.89 -16.07
N ILE A 28 5.84 4.19 -15.79
CA ILE A 28 4.82 4.68 -14.85
C ILE A 28 3.51 4.88 -15.61
N ASP A 29 2.41 4.34 -15.08
CA ASP A 29 1.07 4.64 -15.56
C ASP A 29 0.70 6.10 -15.18
N MET A 30 0.73 6.99 -16.17
CA MET A 30 0.41 8.40 -15.98
C MET A 30 -1.06 8.63 -15.61
N GLY A 31 -1.96 7.72 -15.99
CA GLY A 31 -3.36 7.75 -15.56
C GLY A 31 -3.46 7.52 -14.05
N ASN A 32 -2.77 6.50 -13.54
CA ASN A 32 -2.73 6.23 -12.11
C ASN A 32 -2.07 7.36 -11.32
N ILE A 33 -0.95 7.93 -11.76
CA ILE A 33 -0.34 9.06 -11.04
C ILE A 33 -1.25 10.29 -11.03
N SER A 34 -1.89 10.59 -12.15
CA SER A 34 -2.82 11.73 -12.23
C SER A 34 -4.00 11.52 -11.29
N LEU A 35 -4.50 10.28 -11.20
CA LEU A 35 -5.55 9.90 -10.27
C LEU A 35 -5.07 9.99 -8.81
N ALA A 36 -3.88 9.48 -8.49
CA ALA A 36 -3.29 9.57 -7.16
C ALA A 36 -3.18 11.03 -6.68
N HIS A 37 -2.68 11.93 -7.54
CA HIS A 37 -2.62 13.36 -7.25
C HIS A 37 -4.01 13.99 -7.08
N ALA A 38 -4.99 13.58 -7.89
CA ALA A 38 -6.35 14.11 -7.79
C ALA A 38 -7.05 13.69 -6.47
N VAL A 39 -6.84 12.45 -6.03
CA VAL A 39 -7.42 11.91 -4.79
C VAL A 39 -6.66 12.42 -3.56
N HIS A 40 -5.34 12.55 -3.66
CA HIS A 40 -4.43 12.87 -2.56
C HIS A 40 -3.58 14.13 -2.83
N PRO A 41 -4.21 15.30 -3.08
CA PRO A 41 -3.47 16.50 -3.48
C PRO A 41 -2.49 17.02 -2.43
N GLU A 42 -2.67 16.63 -1.16
CA GLU A 42 -1.76 17.00 -0.06
C GLU A 42 -0.57 16.05 0.11
N PHE A 43 -0.63 14.84 -0.46
CA PHE A 43 0.37 13.80 -0.26
C PHE A 43 1.09 13.37 -1.54
N VAL A 44 0.53 13.63 -2.72
CA VAL A 44 1.09 13.12 -3.98
C VAL A 44 1.49 14.28 -4.86
N ALA A 45 2.70 14.22 -5.43
CA ALA A 45 3.18 15.22 -6.37
C ALA A 45 2.54 15.07 -7.75
N SER A 46 2.39 16.18 -8.46
CA SER A 46 2.09 16.12 -9.88
C SER A 46 3.27 15.52 -10.65
N CYS A 47 2.97 14.77 -11.70
CA CYS A 47 3.96 14.14 -12.58
C CYS A 47 3.66 14.48 -14.03
N LYS A 48 4.72 14.65 -14.83
CA LYS A 48 4.65 14.87 -16.27
C LYS A 48 5.55 13.89 -16.98
N TYR A 49 5.03 13.27 -18.02
CA TYR A 49 5.84 12.51 -18.96
C TYR A 49 6.51 13.47 -19.96
N LEU A 50 7.84 13.43 -20.06
CA LEU A 50 8.62 14.32 -20.92
C LEU A 50 9.01 13.68 -22.25
N GLY A 51 8.84 12.36 -22.39
CA GLY A 51 9.15 11.62 -23.61
C GLY A 51 10.10 10.46 -23.39
N THR A 52 10.52 9.86 -24.51
CA THR A 52 11.42 8.71 -24.57
C THR A 52 12.74 9.11 -25.23
N MET A 53 13.84 8.54 -24.77
CA MET A 53 15.16 8.68 -25.40
C MET A 53 15.75 7.31 -25.73
N GLY A 54 16.33 7.17 -26.92
CA GLY A 54 17.01 5.95 -27.39
C GLY A 54 16.09 5.03 -28.20
N ASP A 55 16.65 4.38 -29.21
CA ASP A 55 15.88 3.57 -30.17
C ASP A 55 15.75 2.10 -29.73
N SER A 56 16.87 1.45 -29.42
CA SER A 56 16.91 0.00 -29.11
C SER A 56 16.76 -0.34 -27.63
N ARG A 57 16.97 0.65 -26.74
CA ARG A 57 16.78 0.55 -25.29
C ARG A 57 16.17 1.87 -24.80
N PRO A 58 14.88 2.08 -25.05
CA PRO A 58 14.22 3.33 -24.72
C PRO A 58 14.24 3.60 -23.22
N VAL A 59 14.57 4.85 -22.86
CA VAL A 59 14.48 5.38 -21.51
C VAL A 59 13.34 6.39 -21.45
N TYR A 60 12.40 6.15 -20.55
CA TYR A 60 11.22 6.98 -20.32
C TYR A 60 11.52 8.01 -19.24
N ILE A 61 11.21 9.27 -19.51
CA ILE A 61 11.60 10.41 -18.67
C ILE A 61 10.36 11.06 -18.06
N TYR A 62 10.37 11.21 -16.74
CA TYR A 62 9.28 11.81 -15.97
C TYR A 62 9.80 12.97 -15.14
N GLU A 63 9.06 14.07 -15.09
CA GLU A 63 9.29 15.21 -14.19
C GLU A 63 8.25 15.20 -13.08
N MET A 64 8.68 15.37 -11.83
CA MET A 64 7.81 15.47 -10.66
C MET A 64 8.24 16.64 -9.79
N GLU A 65 7.31 17.14 -8.97
CA GLU A 65 7.68 18.06 -7.89
C GLU A 65 8.47 17.32 -6.81
N HIS A 66 9.52 17.96 -6.31
CA HIS A 66 10.28 17.40 -5.19
C HIS A 66 9.56 17.72 -3.88
N LEU A 67 8.75 16.76 -3.41
CA LEU A 67 8.08 16.87 -2.12
C LEU A 67 9.11 17.00 -0.99
N PRO A 68 8.88 17.89 -0.01
CA PRO A 68 9.76 18.02 1.13
C PRO A 68 9.67 16.79 2.03
N GLY A 69 10.65 16.63 2.93
CA GLY A 69 10.63 15.61 3.97
C GLY A 69 11.75 14.59 3.82
N THR A 70 11.67 13.55 4.64
CA THR A 70 12.58 12.42 4.65
C THR A 70 11.77 11.14 4.70
N ALA A 71 12.18 10.10 3.95
CA ALA A 71 11.59 8.77 4.09
C ALA A 71 11.47 8.36 5.56
N HIS A 72 10.31 7.88 5.99
CA HIS A 72 9.98 7.60 7.39
C HIS A 72 11.04 6.70 8.05
N ILE A 73 11.49 5.67 7.34
CA ILE A 73 12.56 4.76 7.79
C ILE A 73 13.89 5.50 8.09
N MET A 74 14.20 6.56 7.33
CA MET A 74 15.41 7.36 7.50
C MET A 74 15.24 8.49 8.52
N ALA A 75 14.00 8.93 8.75
CA ALA A 75 13.70 9.93 9.78
C ALA A 75 14.01 9.42 11.18
N ARG A 76 13.97 8.09 11.39
CA ARG A 76 14.27 7.41 12.67
C ARG A 76 13.53 8.06 13.83
N ILE A 77 12.24 8.36 13.64
CA ILE A 77 11.38 8.88 14.71
C ILE A 77 11.33 7.81 15.79
N PRO A 78 11.78 8.10 17.02
CA PRO A 78 11.80 7.10 18.07
C PRO A 78 10.37 6.62 18.38
N PRO A 79 10.12 5.31 18.60
CA PRO A 79 8.80 4.79 18.94
C PRO A 79 8.17 5.46 20.18
N GLU A 80 9.01 5.89 21.13
CA GLU A 80 8.58 6.60 22.34
C GLU A 80 8.13 8.05 22.10
N ASP A 81 8.45 8.64 20.94
CA ASP A 81 8.00 9.98 20.57
C ASP A 81 6.56 9.97 20.07
N MET A 82 5.65 9.77 21.03
CA MET A 82 4.23 9.67 20.75
C MET A 82 3.65 10.93 20.12
N SER A 83 4.28 12.11 20.27
CA SER A 83 3.80 13.32 19.62
C SER A 83 3.96 13.21 18.10
N ARG A 84 5.16 12.85 17.64
CA ARG A 84 5.43 12.69 16.20
C ARG A 84 4.72 11.47 15.62
N GLN A 85 4.72 10.34 16.32
CA GLN A 85 4.02 9.13 15.89
C GLN A 85 2.52 9.37 15.68
N ARG A 86 1.87 10.11 16.59
CA ARG A 86 0.45 10.47 16.46
C ARG A 86 0.17 11.35 15.24
N ASN A 87 1.08 12.28 14.90
CA ASN A 87 0.94 13.10 13.71
C ASN A 87 1.06 12.25 12.43
N THR A 88 2.06 11.35 12.35
CA THR A 88 2.20 10.40 11.23
C THR A 88 0.91 9.60 11.05
N ILE A 89 0.38 9.03 12.14
CA ILE A 89 -0.80 8.15 12.11
C ILE A 89 -2.07 8.91 11.71
N LYS A 90 -2.25 10.15 12.18
CA LYS A 90 -3.37 11.00 11.75
C LYS A 90 -3.31 11.29 10.26
N ASP A 91 -2.15 11.70 9.75
CA ASP A 91 -2.00 11.98 8.32
C ASP A 91 -2.17 10.72 7.47
N PHE A 92 -1.73 9.56 7.97
CA PHE A 92 -1.95 8.28 7.30
C PHE A 92 -3.44 7.91 7.28
N ALA A 93 -4.18 8.15 8.36
CA ALA A 93 -5.63 7.96 8.40
C ALA A 93 -6.36 8.92 7.44
N ARG A 94 -5.94 10.18 7.35
CA ARG A 94 -6.43 11.17 6.37
C ARG A 94 -6.23 10.68 4.93
N PHE A 95 -5.04 10.14 4.64
CA PHE A 95 -4.74 9.55 3.34
C PHE A 95 -5.74 8.43 3.00
N PHE A 96 -5.97 7.47 3.89
CA PHE A 96 -6.97 6.42 3.63
C PHE A 96 -8.40 6.97 3.54
N ALA A 97 -8.76 7.98 4.33
CA ALA A 97 -10.07 8.62 4.26
C ALA A 97 -10.28 9.32 2.90
N GLN A 98 -9.26 9.98 2.35
CA GLN A 98 -9.30 10.51 0.99
C GLN A 98 -9.54 9.43 -0.06
N SER A 99 -8.88 8.28 0.06
CA SER A 99 -9.13 7.15 -0.83
C SER A 99 -10.59 6.69 -0.73
N TRP A 100 -11.09 6.48 0.49
CA TRP A 100 -12.48 6.07 0.75
C TRP A 100 -13.50 7.03 0.14
N ASN A 101 -13.25 8.34 0.27
CA ASN A 101 -14.13 9.40 -0.19
C ASN A 101 -14.14 9.59 -1.71
N ASN A 102 -13.23 8.94 -2.44
CA ASN A 102 -13.09 9.04 -3.88
C ASN A 102 -13.22 7.65 -4.53
N ASP A 103 -14.45 7.15 -4.63
CA ASP A 103 -14.76 5.88 -5.28
C ASP A 103 -14.47 5.96 -6.79
N VAL A 104 -13.44 5.23 -7.23
CA VAL A 104 -12.95 5.16 -8.63
C VAL A 104 -13.38 3.85 -9.29
N ARG A 105 -14.60 3.39 -8.98
CA ARG A 105 -15.14 2.11 -9.43
C ARG A 105 -14.97 1.91 -10.95
N PRO A 106 -14.34 0.79 -11.37
CA PRO A 106 -14.29 0.41 -12.78
C PRO A 106 -15.69 0.10 -13.36
N CYS A 107 -15.78 -0.04 -14.69
CA CYS A 107 -16.98 -0.58 -15.30
C CYS A 107 -17.21 -2.04 -14.88
N LEU A 108 -18.46 -2.52 -15.02
CA LEU A 108 -18.86 -3.85 -14.55
C LEU A 108 -17.99 -4.97 -15.14
N ASP A 109 -17.66 -4.88 -16.43
CA ASP A 109 -16.82 -5.87 -17.11
C ASP A 109 -15.42 -5.93 -16.49
N ALA A 110 -14.80 -4.75 -16.26
CA ALA A 110 -13.49 -4.66 -15.62
C ALA A 110 -13.51 -5.18 -14.17
N THR A 111 -14.55 -4.85 -13.40
CA THR A 111 -14.73 -5.39 -12.04
C THR A 111 -14.89 -6.92 -12.05
N THR A 112 -15.61 -7.46 -13.03
CA THR A 112 -15.82 -8.91 -13.17
C THR A 112 -14.50 -9.61 -13.54
N SER A 113 -13.75 -9.07 -14.51
CA SER A 113 -12.41 -9.57 -14.86
C SER A 113 -11.47 -9.54 -13.67
N LEU A 114 -11.49 -8.47 -12.88
CA LEU A 114 -10.66 -8.32 -11.69
C LEU A 114 -11.05 -9.33 -10.60
N LEU A 115 -12.34 -9.57 -10.37
CA LEU A 115 -12.78 -10.63 -9.46
C LEU A 115 -12.29 -12.01 -9.90
N MET A 116 -12.40 -12.34 -11.19
CA MET A 116 -11.91 -13.62 -11.73
C MET A 116 -10.39 -13.78 -11.56
N GLU A 117 -9.64 -12.69 -11.78
CA GLU A 117 -8.20 -12.63 -11.52
C GLU A 117 -7.89 -12.95 -10.04
N PHE A 118 -8.55 -12.25 -9.11
CA PHE A 118 -8.34 -12.45 -7.67
C PHE A 118 -8.80 -13.83 -7.19
N GLN A 119 -9.88 -14.37 -7.72
CA GLN A 119 -10.30 -15.75 -7.41
C GLN A 119 -9.21 -16.75 -7.82
N SER A 120 -8.68 -16.61 -9.03
CA SER A 120 -7.62 -17.47 -9.55
C SER A 120 -6.32 -17.33 -8.73
N ASN A 121 -5.94 -16.11 -8.37
CA ASN A 121 -4.79 -15.83 -7.51
C ASN A 121 -4.97 -16.49 -6.13
N PHE A 122 -6.13 -16.34 -5.50
CA PHE A 122 -6.36 -16.91 -4.17
C PHE A 122 -6.50 -18.44 -4.17
N ASP A 123 -6.99 -19.02 -5.26
CA ASP A 123 -6.94 -20.48 -5.47
C ASP A 123 -5.49 -20.97 -5.60
N LEU A 124 -4.63 -20.22 -6.28
CA LEU A 124 -3.20 -20.53 -6.38
C LEU A 124 -2.51 -20.44 -5.00
N LEU A 125 -2.81 -19.41 -4.20
CA LEU A 125 -2.33 -19.32 -2.82
C LEU A 125 -2.79 -20.52 -1.99
N ALA A 126 -4.06 -20.92 -2.10
CA ALA A 126 -4.61 -22.01 -1.30
C ALA A 126 -4.00 -23.37 -1.63
N GLN A 127 -3.56 -23.57 -2.86
CA GLN A 127 -2.89 -24.79 -3.30
C GLN A 127 -1.43 -24.86 -2.83
N ASN A 128 -0.75 -23.73 -2.65
CA ASN A 128 0.71 -23.68 -2.49
C ASN A 128 1.17 -23.20 -1.11
N LEU A 129 0.36 -22.45 -0.38
CA LEU A 129 0.72 -22.00 0.97
C LEU A 129 0.55 -23.14 2.00
N PRO A 130 1.39 -23.17 3.05
CA PRO A 130 1.23 -24.12 4.16
C PRO A 130 -0.17 -24.12 4.79
N SER A 131 -0.63 -25.29 5.24
CA SER A 131 -1.98 -25.50 5.77
C SER A 131 -2.35 -24.63 6.97
N ARG A 132 -1.36 -24.10 7.71
CA ARG A 132 -1.56 -23.15 8.81
C ARG A 132 -2.28 -21.86 8.38
N PHE A 133 -2.22 -21.50 7.09
CA PHE A 133 -2.91 -20.33 6.55
C PHE A 133 -4.31 -20.63 5.99
N ALA A 134 -4.65 -21.90 5.81
CA ALA A 134 -5.90 -22.32 5.16
C ALA A 134 -7.17 -21.72 5.81
N PRO A 135 -7.31 -21.64 7.15
CA PRO A 135 -8.54 -21.12 7.77
C PRO A 135 -8.87 -19.68 7.34
N ASN A 136 -7.88 -18.78 7.37
CA ASN A 136 -8.08 -17.38 6.98
C ASN A 136 -8.18 -17.22 5.47
N LEU A 137 -7.40 -18.01 4.71
CA LEU A 137 -7.42 -17.96 3.26
C LEU A 137 -8.77 -18.41 2.69
N ASP A 138 -9.36 -19.49 3.24
CA ASP A 138 -10.69 -19.96 2.86
C ASP A 138 -11.79 -18.96 3.23
N ARG A 139 -11.65 -18.22 4.34
CA ARG A 139 -12.56 -17.12 4.68
C ARG A 139 -12.46 -16.00 3.66
N VAL A 140 -11.25 -15.53 3.34
CA VAL A 140 -11.06 -14.48 2.32
C VAL A 140 -11.64 -14.92 0.98
N ARG A 141 -11.39 -16.16 0.53
CA ARG A 141 -11.94 -16.70 -0.72
C ARG A 141 -13.47 -16.63 -0.78
N LYS A 142 -14.15 -16.87 0.35
CA LYS A 142 -15.62 -16.74 0.45
C LYS A 142 -16.09 -15.29 0.40
N GLU A 143 -15.33 -14.36 0.96
CA GLU A 143 -15.64 -12.93 0.97
C GLU A 143 -15.29 -12.21 -0.34
N LEU A 144 -14.38 -12.74 -1.17
CA LEU A 144 -13.94 -12.10 -2.42
C LEU A 144 -15.11 -11.59 -3.29
N PRO A 145 -16.17 -12.37 -3.60
CA PRO A 145 -17.29 -11.85 -4.40
C PRO A 145 -17.97 -10.62 -3.78
N LEU A 146 -18.06 -10.56 -2.45
CA LEU A 146 -18.66 -9.44 -1.74
C LEU A 146 -17.72 -8.22 -1.72
N LEU A 147 -16.41 -8.43 -1.57
CA LEU A 147 -15.40 -7.36 -1.63
C LEU A 147 -15.36 -6.67 -3.00
N PHE A 148 -15.48 -7.43 -4.08
CA PHE A 148 -15.50 -6.90 -5.45
C PHE A 148 -16.91 -6.49 -5.91
N SER A 149 -17.91 -6.54 -5.02
CA SER A 149 -19.24 -5.99 -5.28
C SER A 149 -19.28 -4.47 -5.01
N LYS A 150 -20.48 -3.88 -4.96
CA LYS A 150 -20.66 -2.46 -4.61
C LYS A 150 -20.59 -2.18 -3.09
N ALA A 151 -20.21 -3.18 -2.29
CA ALA A 151 -20.22 -3.07 -0.83
C ALA A 151 -19.09 -2.19 -0.26
N LEU A 152 -17.97 -2.06 -0.97
CA LEU A 152 -16.88 -1.13 -0.63
C LEU A 152 -16.61 -0.16 -1.80
N PRO A 153 -16.07 1.04 -1.52
CA PRO A 153 -15.50 1.88 -2.57
C PRO A 153 -14.30 1.18 -3.21
N PHE A 154 -14.14 1.36 -4.51
CA PHE A 154 -12.89 1.02 -5.19
C PHE A 154 -11.97 2.22 -5.12
N VAL A 155 -10.71 1.98 -4.78
CA VAL A 155 -9.71 3.01 -4.57
C VAL A 155 -8.45 2.69 -5.33
N LEU A 156 -7.66 3.72 -5.68
CA LEU A 156 -6.32 3.50 -6.18
C LEU A 156 -5.40 3.06 -5.03
N SER A 157 -5.19 1.75 -4.92
CA SER A 157 -4.28 1.14 -3.95
C SER A 157 -2.83 1.37 -4.38
N HIS A 158 -1.93 1.71 -3.45
CA HIS A 158 -0.54 2.11 -3.76
C HIS A 158 0.34 0.99 -4.35
N GLY A 159 0.11 -0.27 -3.97
CA GLY A 159 0.90 -1.42 -4.42
C GLY A 159 2.10 -1.74 -3.52
N ASP A 160 2.91 -0.73 -3.17
CA ASP A 160 4.08 -0.86 -2.28
C ASP A 160 4.08 0.16 -1.11
N LEU A 161 3.04 0.14 -0.26
CA LEU A 161 2.90 1.14 0.81
C LEU A 161 3.74 0.79 2.05
N ASN A 162 4.98 1.26 2.09
CA ASN A 162 5.93 1.00 3.18
C ASN A 162 6.67 2.27 3.65
N THR A 163 7.47 2.16 4.72
CA THR A 163 8.15 3.31 5.36
C THR A 163 9.26 3.96 4.52
N MET A 164 9.68 3.37 3.40
CA MET A 164 10.56 4.01 2.42
C MET A 164 9.78 4.98 1.52
N ASN A 165 8.51 4.68 1.25
CA ASN A 165 7.65 5.41 0.35
C ASN A 165 6.81 6.51 1.05
N LEU A 166 6.94 6.64 2.37
CA LEU A 166 6.33 7.71 3.16
C LEU A 166 7.38 8.78 3.48
N LEU A 167 7.19 10.00 3.00
CA LEU A 167 7.99 11.16 3.38
C LEU A 167 7.36 11.84 4.59
N VAL A 168 8.19 12.15 5.60
CA VAL A 168 7.76 12.84 6.81
C VAL A 168 8.63 14.06 7.12
N ASN A 169 8.03 15.05 7.78
CA ASN A 169 8.77 16.11 8.44
C ASN A 169 9.41 15.56 9.73
N ARG A 170 10.75 15.52 9.79
CA ARG A 170 11.47 14.96 10.94
C ARG A 170 11.15 15.64 12.27
N THR A 171 10.80 16.93 12.25
CA THR A 171 10.54 17.72 13.45
C THR A 171 9.12 17.52 13.96
N THR A 172 8.13 17.40 13.06
CA THR A 172 6.71 17.34 13.48
C THR A 172 6.11 15.93 13.39
N GLY A 173 6.69 15.03 12.60
CA GLY A 173 6.12 13.71 12.29
C GLY A 173 5.05 13.72 11.20
N ASN A 174 4.63 14.89 10.70
CA ASN A 174 3.61 14.95 9.66
C ASN A 174 4.08 14.29 8.36
N ILE A 175 3.18 13.60 7.68
CA ILE A 175 3.43 13.09 6.34
C ILE A 175 3.42 14.27 5.38
N THR A 176 4.49 14.36 4.59
CA THR A 176 4.69 15.42 3.59
C THR A 176 4.66 14.88 2.17
N GLY A 177 4.61 13.57 2.00
CA GLY A 177 4.50 12.94 0.69
C GLY A 177 4.38 11.42 0.74
N ILE A 178 3.73 10.86 -0.28
CA ILE A 178 3.66 9.42 -0.56
C ILE A 178 4.11 9.24 -2.01
N VAL A 179 5.16 8.45 -2.20
CA VAL A 179 5.90 8.34 -3.47
C VAL A 179 5.97 6.89 -3.95
N ASP A 180 6.38 6.70 -5.21
CA ASP A 180 6.53 5.39 -5.85
C ASP A 180 5.23 4.60 -6.07
N TRP A 181 4.31 5.24 -6.80
CA TRP A 181 3.01 4.69 -7.19
C TRP A 181 3.08 3.75 -8.40
N ALA A 182 4.26 3.24 -8.76
CA ALA A 182 4.43 2.43 -9.98
C ALA A 182 3.64 1.12 -9.94
N GLU A 183 3.42 0.56 -8.74
CA GLU A 183 2.65 -0.68 -8.53
C GLU A 183 1.17 -0.43 -8.19
N SER A 184 0.70 0.80 -8.38
CA SER A 184 -0.66 1.16 -8.01
C SER A 184 -1.72 0.45 -8.85
N LYS A 185 -2.81 0.02 -8.20
CA LYS A 185 -3.91 -0.72 -8.83
C LYS A 185 -5.24 -0.33 -8.22
N ILE A 186 -6.28 -0.21 -9.04
CA ILE A 186 -7.64 0.02 -8.56
C ILE A 186 -8.17 -1.27 -7.93
N LEU A 187 -8.44 -1.25 -6.63
CA LEU A 187 -8.89 -2.39 -5.82
C LEU A 187 -9.97 -1.95 -4.81
N PRO A 188 -10.77 -2.88 -4.25
CA PRO A 188 -11.61 -2.57 -3.11
C PRO A 188 -10.79 -1.95 -1.96
N PHE A 189 -11.37 -0.98 -1.25
CA PHE A 189 -10.71 -0.38 -0.10
C PHE A 189 -10.30 -1.43 0.93
N GLY A 190 -9.09 -1.30 1.47
CA GLY A 190 -8.55 -2.17 2.51
C GLY A 190 -7.33 -2.99 2.08
N PHE A 191 -7.14 -3.23 0.78
CA PHE A 191 -6.01 -4.02 0.28
C PHE A 191 -4.63 -3.44 0.64
N ALA A 192 -4.49 -2.11 0.76
CA ALA A 192 -3.26 -1.44 1.16
C ALA A 192 -3.09 -1.27 2.68
N LEU A 193 -4.04 -1.75 3.52
CA LEU A 193 -3.96 -1.56 4.97
C LEU A 193 -2.81 -2.33 5.63
N TYR A 194 -2.11 -3.22 4.91
CA TYR A 194 -0.84 -3.76 5.37
C TYR A 194 0.20 -2.66 5.66
N GLY A 195 0.09 -1.50 4.99
CA GLY A 195 0.96 -0.36 5.22
C GLY A 195 0.86 0.22 6.63
N LEU A 196 -0.28 0.05 7.31
CA LEU A 196 -0.44 0.48 8.70
C LEU A 196 0.45 -0.32 9.64
N GLU A 197 0.61 -1.63 9.41
CA GLU A 197 1.48 -2.48 10.23
C GLU A 197 2.92 -1.97 10.24
N ASN A 198 3.41 -1.53 9.08
CA ASN A 198 4.75 -0.97 8.95
C ASN A 198 4.99 0.30 9.79
N LEU A 199 3.94 0.95 10.30
CA LEU A 199 4.02 2.07 11.24
C LEU A 199 3.83 1.63 12.71
N LEU A 200 3.18 0.49 12.95
CA LEU A 200 2.84 -0.01 14.28
C LEU A 200 3.86 -1.00 14.85
N GLY A 201 4.71 -1.57 14.02
CA GLY A 201 5.70 -2.54 14.44
C GLY A 201 6.89 -2.68 13.50
N ARG A 202 7.62 -3.78 13.69
CA ARG A 202 8.75 -4.18 12.86
C ARG A 202 8.89 -5.69 12.82
N MET A 203 9.50 -6.18 11.74
CA MET A 203 10.00 -7.55 11.65
C MET A 203 11.43 -7.60 12.21
N ASP A 204 11.73 -8.56 13.08
CA ASP A 204 13.09 -8.90 13.50
C ASP A 204 13.36 -10.41 13.39
N SER A 205 14.50 -10.88 13.90
CA SER A 205 14.91 -12.30 13.79
C SER A 205 14.01 -13.27 14.54
N GLU A 206 13.16 -12.79 15.45
CA GLU A 206 12.19 -13.60 16.18
C GLU A 206 10.76 -13.47 15.63
N GLY A 207 10.56 -12.66 14.58
CA GLY A 207 9.27 -12.44 13.95
C GLY A 207 8.77 -11.01 14.12
N TRP A 208 7.46 -10.83 13.93
CA TRP A 208 6.82 -9.52 14.03
C TRP A 208 6.72 -9.06 15.49
N ARG A 209 7.10 -7.81 15.74
CA ARG A 209 6.97 -7.16 17.04
C ARG A 209 6.33 -5.78 16.90
N TYR A 210 5.20 -5.60 17.58
CA TYR A 210 4.59 -4.29 17.74
C TYR A 210 5.43 -3.39 18.65
N TYR A 211 5.41 -2.08 18.38
CA TYR A 211 5.99 -1.09 19.28
C TYR A 211 5.15 -0.91 20.54
N ASP A 212 5.77 -0.36 21.58
CA ASP A 212 5.05 0.06 22.78
C ASP A 212 3.91 1.01 22.40
N ARG A 213 2.74 0.83 23.04
CA ARG A 213 1.54 1.66 22.82
C ARG A 213 0.99 1.63 21.38
N TYR A 214 1.35 0.64 20.56
CA TYR A 214 0.81 0.50 19.20
C TYR A 214 -0.73 0.53 19.16
N ARG A 215 -1.41 -0.05 20.17
CA ARG A 215 -2.88 -0.02 20.28
C ARG A 215 -3.45 1.39 20.38
N GLU A 216 -2.74 2.32 21.02
CA GLU A 216 -3.18 3.73 21.04
C GLU A 216 -3.07 4.37 19.67
N LEU A 217 -2.02 4.02 18.90
CA LEU A 217 -1.82 4.50 17.54
C LEU A 217 -2.84 3.87 16.57
N GLU A 218 -3.09 2.57 16.68
CA GLU A 218 -4.12 1.88 15.90
C GLU A 218 -5.51 2.44 16.20
N SER A 219 -5.85 2.66 17.48
CA SER A 219 -7.11 3.30 17.86
C SER A 219 -7.22 4.71 17.30
N LEU A 220 -6.13 5.49 17.34
CA LEU A 220 -6.09 6.83 16.77
C LEU A 220 -6.26 6.82 15.25
N PHE A 221 -5.67 5.86 14.55
CA PHE A 221 -5.86 5.67 13.10
C PHE A 221 -7.34 5.51 12.79
N TRP A 222 -8.00 4.53 13.44
CA TRP A 222 -9.41 4.24 13.17
C TRP A 222 -10.34 5.36 13.61
N GLN A 223 -10.07 6.05 14.72
CA GLN A 223 -10.83 7.22 15.16
C GLN A 223 -10.74 8.36 14.14
N THR A 224 -9.53 8.65 13.66
CA THR A 224 -9.30 9.72 12.67
C THR A 224 -9.96 9.36 11.34
N PHE A 225 -9.76 8.12 10.87
CA PHE A 225 -10.37 7.63 9.64
C PHE A 225 -11.91 7.71 9.70
N ARG A 226 -12.54 7.23 10.78
CA ARG A 226 -14.01 7.31 10.97
C ARG A 226 -14.52 8.75 10.98
N GLY A 227 -13.73 9.69 11.51
CA GLY A 227 -14.08 11.10 11.54
C GLY A 227 -14.06 11.78 10.17
N GLU A 228 -13.32 11.23 9.21
CA GLU A 228 -13.09 11.84 7.90
C GLU A 228 -13.68 11.05 6.71
N ALA A 229 -13.89 9.75 6.87
CA ALA A 229 -14.48 8.88 5.87
C ALA A 229 -16.01 9.08 5.82
N HIS A 230 -16.52 9.58 4.69
CA HIS A 230 -17.93 9.84 4.49
C HIS A 230 -18.74 8.53 4.45
N ASN A 231 -19.84 8.51 5.20
CA ASN A 231 -20.78 7.38 5.26
C ASN A 231 -20.15 6.04 5.70
N PHE A 232 -18.97 6.05 6.33
CA PHE A 232 -18.37 4.84 6.90
C PHE A 232 -19.15 4.38 8.13
N SER A 233 -19.46 3.08 8.19
CA SER A 233 -20.24 2.46 9.25
C SER A 233 -19.56 1.21 9.83
N ASP A 234 -20.03 0.74 10.98
CA ASP A 234 -19.52 -0.51 11.56
C ASP A 234 -19.84 -1.74 10.69
N ALA A 235 -20.84 -1.66 9.79
CA ALA A 235 -21.11 -2.72 8.83
C ALA A 235 -19.98 -2.86 7.80
N ASP A 236 -19.37 -1.75 7.41
CA ASP A 236 -18.24 -1.72 6.46
C ASP A 236 -16.98 -2.31 7.09
N LEU A 237 -16.80 -2.15 8.41
CA LEU A 237 -15.61 -2.60 9.12
C LEU A 237 -15.35 -4.11 8.93
N HIS A 238 -16.39 -4.93 8.87
CA HIS A 238 -16.24 -6.36 8.60
C HIS A 238 -15.60 -6.62 7.22
N LEU A 239 -16.09 -5.95 6.18
CA LEU A 239 -15.56 -6.06 4.82
C LEU A 239 -14.18 -5.45 4.70
N VAL A 240 -13.91 -4.34 5.38
CA VAL A 240 -12.57 -3.73 5.42
C VAL A 240 -11.55 -4.70 6.05
N ARG A 241 -11.94 -5.45 7.09
CA ARG A 241 -11.08 -6.49 7.68
C ARG A 241 -10.81 -7.63 6.69
N ALA A 242 -11.84 -8.10 5.98
CA ALA A 242 -11.68 -9.11 4.94
C ALA A 242 -10.76 -8.62 3.81
N ALA A 243 -10.92 -7.38 3.36
CA ALA A 243 -10.08 -6.74 2.35
C ALA A 243 -8.63 -6.53 2.85
N ARG A 244 -8.43 -6.18 4.13
CA ARG A 244 -7.10 -6.11 4.76
C ARG A 244 -6.41 -7.47 4.75
N MET A 245 -7.11 -8.53 5.15
CA MET A 245 -6.58 -9.90 5.11
C MET A 245 -6.27 -10.34 3.67
N ALA A 246 -7.13 -10.00 2.71
CA ALA A 246 -6.85 -10.23 1.29
C ALA A 246 -5.59 -9.47 0.83
N GLY A 247 -5.43 -8.22 1.28
CA GLY A 247 -4.23 -7.40 1.06
C GLY A 247 -2.96 -8.08 1.57
N PHE A 248 -2.97 -8.60 2.80
CA PHE A 248 -1.83 -9.33 3.36
C PHE A 248 -1.47 -10.57 2.55
N PHE A 249 -2.45 -11.41 2.23
CA PHE A 249 -2.20 -12.60 1.41
C PHE A 249 -1.67 -12.26 0.02
N TYR A 250 -2.22 -11.23 -0.62
CA TYR A 250 -1.79 -10.82 -1.95
C TYR A 250 -0.36 -10.25 -1.92
N HIS A 251 -0.06 -9.34 -0.99
CA HIS A 251 1.22 -8.65 -0.92
C HIS A 251 2.35 -9.57 -0.42
N TYR A 252 2.10 -10.36 0.63
CA TYR A 252 3.12 -11.23 1.24
C TYR A 252 3.09 -12.68 0.76
N GLY A 253 2.06 -13.10 0.02
CA GLY A 253 1.95 -14.47 -0.51
C GLY A 253 2.55 -14.67 -1.90
N PHE A 254 2.81 -13.59 -2.65
CA PHE A 254 3.36 -13.67 -4.00
C PHE A 254 4.76 -13.07 -4.11
N ASN A 255 5.50 -13.57 -5.08
CA ASN A 255 6.64 -12.90 -5.69
C ASN A 255 6.16 -12.19 -6.96
N PHE A 256 6.53 -10.93 -7.11
CA PHE A 256 6.19 -10.11 -8.27
C PHE A 256 7.43 -9.87 -9.13
N ASP A 257 7.23 -9.73 -10.44
CA ASP A 257 8.28 -9.27 -11.35
C ASP A 257 8.45 -7.74 -11.27
N SER A 258 9.40 -7.19 -12.05
CA SER A 258 9.64 -5.74 -12.09
C SER A 258 8.47 -4.92 -12.65
N LYS A 259 7.47 -5.57 -13.24
CA LYS A 259 6.24 -4.98 -13.77
C LYS A 259 5.06 -5.12 -12.80
N GLY A 260 5.28 -5.71 -11.62
CA GLY A 260 4.21 -5.99 -10.65
C GLY A 260 3.33 -7.17 -11.03
N ALA A 261 3.74 -8.02 -11.97
CA ALA A 261 3.01 -9.24 -12.33
C ALA A 261 3.42 -10.41 -11.42
N ILE A 262 2.44 -11.24 -11.04
CA ILE A 262 2.68 -12.42 -10.20
C ILE A 262 3.58 -13.41 -10.96
N GLN A 263 4.72 -13.75 -10.38
CA GLN A 263 5.62 -14.78 -10.89
C GLN A 263 5.37 -16.15 -10.24
N SER A 264 5.21 -16.17 -8.92
CA SER A 264 5.08 -17.40 -8.13
C SER A 264 4.50 -17.13 -6.75
N VAL A 265 3.96 -18.17 -6.10
CA VAL A 265 3.63 -18.15 -4.67
C VAL A 265 4.92 -18.26 -3.86
N ARG A 266 5.04 -17.49 -2.78
CA ARG A 266 6.17 -17.60 -1.86
C ARG A 266 6.16 -18.97 -1.19
N THR A 267 7.33 -19.61 -1.16
CA THR A 267 7.50 -20.92 -0.54
C THR A 267 8.09 -20.76 0.86
N ASP A 268 7.84 -21.75 1.73
CA ASP A 268 8.39 -21.79 3.09
C ASP A 268 9.90 -22.07 3.00
N GLN A 269 10.70 -21.01 3.02
CA GLN A 269 12.15 -21.06 2.89
C GLN A 269 12.80 -20.68 4.24
N PRO A 270 14.01 -21.18 4.54
CA PRO A 270 14.71 -20.85 5.79
C PRO A 270 15.05 -19.36 5.96
N ASP A 271 14.87 -18.52 4.94
CA ASP A 271 15.15 -17.09 4.94
C ASP A 271 14.03 -16.25 5.60
N GLY A 272 12.96 -16.88 6.08
CA GLY A 272 11.82 -16.18 6.68
C GLY A 272 10.87 -15.57 5.65
N SER A 273 10.85 -16.09 4.42
CA SER A 273 9.97 -15.68 3.31
C SER A 273 8.48 -15.55 3.67
N LEU A 274 8.00 -16.31 4.67
CA LEU A 274 6.61 -16.32 5.12
C LEU A 274 6.38 -15.61 6.46
N ALA A 275 7.40 -14.98 7.06
CA ALA A 275 7.31 -14.40 8.41
C ALA A 275 6.19 -13.36 8.56
N TYR A 276 5.92 -12.56 7.52
CA TYR A 276 4.80 -11.62 7.52
C TYR A 276 3.44 -12.33 7.45
N LEU A 277 3.33 -13.41 6.68
CA LEU A 277 2.12 -14.23 6.67
C LEU A 277 1.94 -14.94 8.01
N ASP A 278 3.01 -15.43 8.64
CA ASP A 278 2.95 -16.04 9.97
C ASP A 278 2.46 -15.03 11.02
N ALA A 279 2.89 -13.77 10.92
CA ALA A 279 2.45 -12.71 11.81
C ALA A 279 0.97 -12.33 11.64
N PHE A 280 0.48 -12.21 10.41
CA PHE A 280 -0.82 -11.57 10.14
C PHE A 280 -1.91 -12.52 9.62
N CYS A 281 -1.53 -13.67 9.09
CA CYS A 281 -2.43 -14.57 8.36
C CYS A 281 -2.59 -15.95 9.00
N ALA A 282 -1.70 -16.37 9.91
CA ALA A 282 -1.78 -17.67 10.58
C ALA A 282 -2.68 -17.67 11.84
N ILE A 283 -2.92 -16.51 12.45
CA ILE A 283 -3.66 -16.38 13.71
C ILE A 283 -5.11 -15.94 13.39
N ASP A 284 -6.08 -16.40 14.19
CA ASP A 284 -7.49 -16.03 14.01
C ASP A 284 -7.75 -14.60 14.52
N GLU A 285 -7.37 -13.59 13.73
CA GLU A 285 -7.51 -12.16 14.08
C GLU A 285 -8.81 -11.51 13.58
N TRP A 286 -9.83 -12.29 13.21
CA TRP A 286 -11.14 -11.70 12.85
C TRP A 286 -11.90 -11.15 14.06
N ALA A 287 -11.37 -11.33 15.27
CA ALA A 287 -11.94 -10.78 16.49
C ALA A 287 -11.96 -9.24 16.44
N PRO A 288 -13.04 -8.60 16.92
CA PRO A 288 -13.09 -7.15 16.99
C PRO A 288 -11.97 -6.61 17.89
N LEU A 289 -11.26 -5.60 17.38
CA LEU A 289 -10.51 -4.67 18.23
C LEU A 289 -11.51 -4.09 19.26
N SER A 290 -11.32 -4.47 20.52
CA SER A 290 -12.03 -3.91 21.68
C SER A 290 -11.71 -2.43 21.85
#